data_AF-A0A9W9X8I0-F1
#
_entry.id   AF-A0A9W9X8I0-F1
#
_cell.length_a   1.000
_cell.length_b   1.000
_cell.length_c   1.000
_cell.angle_alpha   90.00
_cell.angle_beta   90.00
_cell.angle_gamma   90.00
#
_symmetry.space_group_name_H-M   'P 1'
#
loop_
_entity.id
_entity.type
_entity.pdbx_description
1 polymer ?
#
loop_
_entity_poly.entity_id
_entity_poly.type
_entity_poly.pdbx_seq_one_letter_code
_entity_poly.pdbx_strand_id
1 'polypeptide(L)'
;VSSTLLFFIFGSICYYRHFEPTLKSHPKFLKNQVRQEIRESMLTLLIGNILTAPIFVAQIRGYSKLYGSPEEGPGYWYEAAQFLFFLAFSDTMMYWLHRLFHLPLLFNTMHKGHHRFIIPTPFSAYAFNPIEAYIMSLPIHAYGFILPMSKFAYLVIFLMTNIWSFLLHDSQDTFHTVHHKNVKFNFGQFLPLWDQLAGTHQDPVYFFSSKKRSV
;
A
#
# COMPACT_ATOMS: atom_id res chain seq x y z
N VAL A 1 5.81 15.45 10.50
CA VAL A 1 6.87 15.04 9.56
C VAL A 1 6.27 15.05 8.15
N SER A 2 6.92 15.65 7.15
CA SER A 2 6.39 15.70 5.78
C SER A 2 6.36 14.31 5.13
N SER A 3 5.29 13.95 4.41
CA SER A 3 5.19 12.68 3.68
C SER A 3 6.32 12.51 2.66
N THR A 4 6.81 13.60 2.07
CA THR A 4 8.00 13.62 1.21
C THR A 4 9.27 13.23 1.95
N LEU A 5 9.44 13.69 3.20
CA LEU A 5 10.61 13.36 4.00
C LEU A 5 10.59 11.88 4.39
N LEU A 6 9.43 11.36 4.82
CA LEU A 6 9.25 9.93 5.08
C LEU A 6 9.56 9.10 3.82
N PHE A 7 9.12 9.57 2.65
CA PHE A 7 9.37 8.90 1.38
C PHE A 7 10.86 8.74 1.08
N PHE A 8 11.64 9.81 1.18
CA PHE A 8 13.07 9.72 0.91
C PHE A 8 13.83 8.93 1.98
N ILE A 9 13.45 9.04 3.25
CA ILE A 9 14.10 8.28 4.34
C ILE A 9 13.84 6.78 4.17
N PHE A 10 12.57 6.36 4.18
CA PHE A 10 12.23 4.94 4.12
C PHE A 10 12.52 4.32 2.75
N GLY A 11 12.26 5.05 1.66
CA GLY A 11 12.62 4.62 0.32
C GLY A 11 14.12 4.37 0.17
N SER A 12 14.96 5.26 0.70
CA SER A 12 16.41 5.07 0.67
C SER A 12 16.85 3.91 1.57
N ILE A 13 16.33 3.81 2.79
CA ILE A 13 16.66 2.70 3.70
C ILE A 13 16.32 1.35 3.04
N CYS A 14 15.10 1.17 2.54
CA CYS A 14 14.69 -0.07 1.88
C CYS A 14 15.51 -0.32 0.60
N TYR A 15 15.81 0.73 -0.17
CA TYR A 15 16.56 0.58 -1.42
C TYR A 15 18.01 0.16 -1.19
N TYR A 16 18.68 0.68 -0.16
CA TYR A 16 20.06 0.31 0.14
C TYR A 16 20.18 -0.97 0.98
N ARG A 17 19.17 -1.30 1.78
CA ARG A 17 19.22 -2.43 2.71
C ARG A 17 18.56 -3.69 2.19
N HIS A 18 17.49 -3.56 1.41
CA HIS A 18 16.63 -4.70 1.05
C HIS A 18 16.56 -4.97 -0.45
N PHE A 19 16.60 -3.94 -1.30
CA PHE A 19 16.50 -4.11 -2.74
C PHE A 19 17.73 -4.82 -3.33
N GLU A 20 17.51 -5.91 -4.06
CA GLU A 20 18.60 -6.71 -4.62
C GLU A 20 19.20 -6.03 -5.87
N PRO A 21 20.47 -5.57 -5.85
CA PRO A 21 21.04 -4.78 -6.96
C PRO A 21 21.14 -5.56 -8.28
N THR A 22 21.23 -6.89 -8.22
CA THR A 22 21.30 -7.78 -9.40
C THR A 22 20.05 -7.66 -10.27
N LEU A 23 18.89 -7.35 -9.68
CA LEU A 23 17.61 -7.18 -10.37
C LEU A 23 17.61 -6.04 -11.38
N LYS A 24 18.55 -5.09 -11.28
CA LYS A 24 18.71 -4.00 -12.27
C LYS A 24 19.18 -4.51 -13.64
N SER A 25 19.81 -5.68 -13.68
CA SER A 25 20.22 -6.32 -14.93
C SER A 25 19.08 -7.12 -15.59
N HIS A 26 17.95 -7.28 -14.91
CA HIS A 26 16.80 -8.00 -15.45
C HIS A 26 16.26 -7.30 -16.72
N PRO A 27 15.91 -8.02 -17.80
CA PRO A 27 15.52 -7.41 -19.07
C PRO A 27 14.23 -6.57 -19.00
N LYS A 28 13.42 -6.78 -17.96
CA LYS A 28 12.20 -5.99 -17.67
C LYS A 28 12.43 -4.82 -16.71
N PHE A 29 13.66 -4.57 -16.28
CA PHE A 29 14.00 -3.37 -15.51
C PHE A 29 14.15 -2.18 -16.47
N LEU A 30 13.39 -1.12 -16.24
CA LEU A 30 13.31 -0.01 -17.20
C LEU A 30 14.55 0.90 -17.12
N LYS A 31 14.91 1.52 -18.25
CA LYS A 31 15.94 2.55 -18.26
C LYS A 31 15.50 3.73 -17.38
N ASN A 32 16.38 4.16 -16.47
CA ASN A 32 16.10 5.23 -15.50
C ASN A 32 14.89 4.95 -14.59
N GLN A 33 14.53 3.68 -14.33
CA GLN A 33 13.32 3.31 -13.58
C GLN A 33 13.19 4.05 -12.25
N VAL A 34 14.24 4.03 -11.42
CA VAL A 34 14.24 4.69 -10.09
C VAL A 34 13.89 6.17 -10.19
N ARG A 35 14.39 6.88 -11.21
CA ARG A 35 14.05 8.30 -11.42
C ARG A 35 12.58 8.47 -11.81
N GLN A 36 12.04 7.56 -12.61
CA GLN A 36 10.62 7.57 -12.99
C GLN A 36 9.72 7.31 -11.77
N GLU A 37 10.04 6.27 -10.99
CA GLU A 37 9.35 5.92 -9.75
C GLU A 37 9.34 7.09 -8.76
N ILE A 38 10.49 7.74 -8.52
CA ILE A 38 10.58 8.92 -7.66
C ILE A 38 9.71 10.07 -8.19
N ARG A 39 9.79 10.38 -9.49
CA ARG A 39 9.02 11.48 -10.08
C ARG A 39 7.51 11.26 -9.92
N GLU A 40 7.03 10.05 -10.17
CA GLU A 40 5.61 9.72 -10.06
C GLU A 40 5.14 9.67 -8.62
N SER A 41 5.93 9.06 -7.73
CA SER A 41 5.67 9.09 -6.30
C SER A 41 5.58 10.52 -5.75
N MET A 42 6.45 11.43 -6.20
CA MET A 42 6.37 12.84 -5.78
C MET A 42 5.10 13.55 -6.26
N LEU A 43 4.69 13.31 -7.50
CA LEU A 43 3.44 13.87 -8.03
C LEU A 43 2.23 13.33 -7.25
N THR A 44 2.21 12.02 -7.00
CA THR A 44 1.17 11.35 -6.25
C THR A 44 1.09 11.83 -4.80
N LEU A 45 2.23 11.99 -4.12
CA LEU A 45 2.26 12.51 -2.76
C LEU A 45 1.82 13.98 -2.70
N LEU A 46 2.19 14.80 -3.68
CA LEU A 46 1.74 16.20 -3.75
C LEU A 46 0.22 16.30 -3.88
N ILE A 47 -0.35 15.61 -4.87
CA ILE A 47 -1.80 15.64 -5.12
C ILE A 47 -2.55 14.95 -3.97
N GLY A 48 -2.03 13.82 -3.48
CA GLY A 48 -2.59 13.09 -2.35
C GLY A 48 -2.67 13.93 -1.09
N ASN A 49 -1.63 14.72 -0.77
CA ASN A 49 -1.67 15.67 0.36
C ASN A 49 -2.79 16.72 0.20
N ILE A 50 -3.03 17.22 -1.02
CA ILE A 50 -4.11 18.18 -1.28
C ILE A 50 -5.47 17.50 -1.09
N LEU A 51 -5.66 16.29 -1.64
CA LEU A 51 -6.92 15.56 -1.57
C LEU A 51 -7.26 15.02 -0.18
N THR A 52 -6.24 14.73 0.64
CA THR A 52 -6.42 14.27 2.02
C THR A 52 -6.58 15.41 3.02
N ALA A 53 -6.17 16.64 2.69
CA ALA A 53 -6.30 17.78 3.61
C ALA A 53 -7.74 18.01 4.13
N PRO A 54 -8.81 17.94 3.31
CA PRO A 54 -10.19 18.05 3.82
C PRO A 54 -10.55 16.98 4.85
N ILE A 55 -10.02 15.75 4.70
CA ILE A 55 -10.25 14.65 5.64
C ILE A 55 -9.63 15.00 6.99
N PHE A 56 -8.38 15.47 7.02
CA PHE A 56 -7.72 15.89 8.25
C PHE A 56 -8.42 17.07 8.91
N VAL A 57 -8.88 18.06 8.12
CA VAL A 57 -9.67 19.18 8.64
C VAL A 57 -10.97 18.67 9.27
N ALA A 58 -11.65 17.71 8.65
CA ALA A 58 -12.86 17.10 9.19
C ALA A 58 -12.58 16.35 10.51
N GLN A 59 -11.50 15.59 10.58
CA GLN A 59 -11.06 14.90 11.80
C GLN A 59 -10.77 15.88 12.94
N ILE A 60 -10.02 16.95 12.67
CA ILE A 60 -9.67 17.98 13.67
C ILE A 60 -10.92 18.73 14.16
N ARG A 61 -11.91 18.95 13.27
CA ARG A 61 -13.19 19.57 13.61
C ARG A 61 -14.18 18.64 14.34
N GLY A 62 -13.78 17.39 14.63
CA GLY A 62 -14.60 16.45 15.38
C GLY A 62 -15.69 15.74 14.56
N TYR A 63 -15.60 15.76 13.23
CA TYR A 63 -16.54 15.01 12.37
C TYR A 63 -16.22 13.50 12.29
N SER A 64 -15.07 13.07 12.82
CA SER A 64 -14.68 11.66 12.93
C SER A 64 -14.94 11.11 14.33
N LYS A 65 -15.00 9.80 14.46
CA LYS A 65 -15.10 9.04 15.72
C LYS A 65 -13.74 8.83 16.40
N LEU A 66 -12.79 9.74 16.17
CA LEU A 66 -11.47 9.71 16.80
C LEU A 66 -11.55 10.23 18.23
N TYR A 67 -11.07 9.46 19.19
CA TYR A 67 -11.14 9.79 20.62
C TYR A 67 -9.75 9.89 21.26
N GLY A 68 -9.65 10.65 22.36
CA GLY A 68 -8.38 10.97 23.02
C GLY A 68 -7.96 9.98 24.11
N SER A 69 -8.93 9.44 24.86
CA SER A 69 -8.66 8.48 25.94
C SER A 69 -9.64 7.29 25.92
N PRO A 70 -9.30 6.15 26.54
CA PRO A 70 -10.18 4.99 26.58
C PRO A 70 -11.57 5.27 27.16
N GLU A 71 -11.69 6.21 28.10
CA GLU A 71 -12.94 6.65 28.72
C GLU A 71 -13.86 7.43 27.77
N GLU A 72 -13.30 8.12 26.78
CA GLU A 72 -14.03 8.77 25.70
C GLU A 72 -14.45 7.77 24.59
N GLY A 73 -13.84 6.59 24.59
CA GLY A 73 -14.03 5.53 23.61
C GLY A 73 -14.77 4.31 24.17
N PRO A 74 -14.69 3.15 23.48
CA PRO A 74 -15.33 1.92 23.93
C PRO A 74 -14.72 1.26 25.18
N GLY A 75 -13.65 1.84 25.76
CA GLY A 75 -12.94 1.34 26.93
C GLY A 75 -11.59 0.66 26.64
N TYR A 76 -10.84 0.34 27.70
CA TYR A 76 -9.46 -0.17 27.64
C TYR A 76 -9.28 -1.44 26.79
N TRP A 77 -10.27 -2.34 26.74
CA TRP A 77 -10.20 -3.56 25.92
C TRP A 77 -10.06 -3.23 24.43
N TYR A 78 -10.69 -2.12 24.00
CA TYR A 78 -10.73 -1.70 22.61
C TYR A 78 -9.39 -1.10 22.15
N GLU A 79 -8.56 -0.59 23.07
CA GLU A 79 -7.27 0.00 22.72
C GLU A 79 -6.36 -0.99 21.99
N ALA A 80 -6.43 -2.28 22.35
CA ALA A 80 -5.75 -3.36 21.65
C ALA A 80 -6.60 -3.93 20.49
N ALA A 81 -7.89 -4.17 20.71
CA ALA A 81 -8.76 -4.83 19.73
C ALA A 81 -8.91 -4.02 18.43
N GLN A 82 -8.86 -2.69 18.50
CA GLN A 82 -8.99 -1.81 17.34
C GLN A 82 -7.93 -2.05 16.26
N PHE A 83 -6.73 -2.54 16.61
CA PHE A 83 -5.71 -2.89 15.62
C PHE A 83 -6.12 -4.11 14.78
N LEU A 84 -6.74 -5.11 15.40
CA LEU A 84 -7.26 -6.29 14.70
C LEU A 84 -8.49 -5.93 13.86
N PHE A 85 -9.37 -5.08 14.39
CA PHE A 85 -10.52 -4.58 13.62
C PHE A 85 -10.09 -3.71 12.45
N PHE A 86 -9.09 -2.85 12.65
CA PHE A 86 -8.50 -2.08 11.57
C PHE A 86 -7.86 -2.99 10.52
N LEU A 87 -7.08 -4.00 10.93
CA LEU A 87 -6.46 -4.94 10.01
C LEU A 87 -7.53 -5.64 9.16
N ALA A 88 -8.56 -6.21 9.79
CA ALA A 88 -9.65 -6.87 9.08
C ALA A 88 -10.38 -5.92 8.13
N PHE A 89 -10.69 -4.69 8.57
CA PHE A 89 -11.34 -3.68 7.75
C PHE A 89 -10.48 -3.27 6.55
N SER A 90 -9.22 -2.90 6.81
CA SER A 90 -8.29 -2.40 5.81
C SER A 90 -7.98 -3.48 4.78
N ASP A 91 -7.68 -4.71 5.19
CA ASP A 91 -7.38 -5.79 4.25
C ASP A 91 -8.58 -6.12 3.36
N THR A 92 -9.79 -6.09 3.93
CA THR A 92 -11.02 -6.28 3.15
C THR A 92 -11.18 -5.20 2.10
N MET A 93 -11.12 -3.93 2.51
CA MET A 93 -11.27 -2.81 1.58
C MET A 93 -10.18 -2.80 0.52
N MET A 94 -8.93 -3.05 0.91
CA MET A 94 -7.78 -3.00 0.03
C MET A 94 -7.78 -4.13 -0.99
N TYR A 95 -8.14 -5.34 -0.57
CA TYR A 95 -8.30 -6.45 -1.50
C TYR A 95 -9.30 -6.13 -2.63
N TRP A 96 -10.50 -5.67 -2.25
CA TRP A 96 -11.56 -5.40 -3.22
C TRP A 96 -11.28 -4.15 -4.06
N LEU A 97 -10.73 -3.07 -3.47
CA LEU A 97 -10.31 -1.89 -4.21
C LEU A 97 -9.20 -2.23 -5.20
N HIS A 98 -8.20 -3.00 -4.78
CA HIS A 98 -7.11 -3.41 -5.66
C HIS A 98 -7.66 -4.22 -6.83
N ARG A 99 -8.50 -5.24 -6.59
CA ARG A 99 -9.20 -5.96 -7.66
C ARG A 99 -10.02 -5.05 -8.58
N LEU A 100 -10.70 -4.05 -8.02
CA LEU A 100 -11.47 -3.07 -8.80
C LEU A 100 -10.56 -2.31 -9.77
N PHE A 101 -9.37 -1.89 -9.33
CA PHE A 101 -8.35 -1.26 -10.18
C PHE A 101 -7.76 -2.18 -11.26
N HIS A 102 -7.95 -3.50 -11.15
CA HIS A 102 -7.62 -4.47 -12.21
C HIS A 102 -8.74 -4.72 -13.23
N LEU A 103 -9.91 -4.10 -13.07
CA LEU A 103 -10.92 -4.12 -14.13
C LEU A 103 -10.43 -3.35 -15.36
N PRO A 104 -10.79 -3.76 -16.60
CA PRO A 104 -10.18 -3.24 -17.82
C PRO A 104 -10.15 -1.72 -17.96
N LEU A 105 -11.22 -1.03 -17.54
CA LEU A 105 -11.28 0.43 -17.60
C LEU A 105 -10.24 1.06 -16.66
N LEU A 106 -10.37 0.80 -15.35
CA LEU A 106 -9.51 1.39 -14.32
C LEU A 106 -8.05 0.94 -14.45
N PHE A 107 -7.83 -0.30 -14.88
CA PHE A 107 -6.50 -0.80 -15.16
C PHE A 107 -5.83 0.02 -16.24
N ASN A 108 -6.47 0.16 -17.41
CA ASN A 108 -5.84 0.85 -18.54
C ASN A 108 -5.67 2.36 -18.30
N THR A 109 -6.55 2.99 -17.51
CA THR A 109 -6.49 4.43 -17.25
C THR A 109 -5.62 4.80 -16.04
N MET A 110 -5.47 3.93 -15.05
CA MET A 110 -4.85 4.26 -13.76
C MET A 110 -3.77 3.24 -13.36
N HIS A 111 -4.15 1.96 -13.20
CA HIS A 111 -3.28 0.98 -12.55
C HIS A 111 -2.15 0.43 -13.43
N LYS A 112 -2.32 0.42 -14.76
CA LYS A 112 -1.31 -0.04 -15.71
C LYS A 112 0.00 0.74 -15.59
N GLY A 113 -0.09 2.02 -15.23
CA GLY A 113 1.07 2.88 -14.99
C GLY A 113 1.96 2.34 -13.87
N HIS A 114 1.35 1.85 -12.79
CA HIS A 114 2.04 1.21 -11.67
C HIS A 114 2.63 -0.16 -12.08
N HIS A 115 1.85 -0.98 -12.77
CA HIS A 115 2.25 -2.33 -13.23
C HIS A 115 3.34 -2.37 -14.30
N ARG A 116 3.69 -1.23 -14.90
CA ARG A 116 4.83 -1.18 -15.82
C ARG A 116 6.16 -1.44 -15.11
N PHE A 117 6.22 -1.21 -13.80
CA PHE A 117 7.36 -1.55 -12.95
C PHE A 117 7.26 -3.03 -12.53
N ILE A 118 7.55 -3.94 -13.47
CA ILE A 118 7.45 -5.40 -13.22
C ILE A 118 8.49 -5.88 -12.19
N ILE A 119 9.60 -5.15 -12.08
CA ILE A 119 10.64 -5.34 -11.06
C ILE A 119 10.68 -4.05 -10.23
N PRO A 120 9.71 -3.84 -9.34
CA PRO A 120 9.60 -2.59 -8.60
C PRO A 120 10.81 -2.39 -7.69
N THR A 121 11.20 -1.13 -7.48
CA THR A 121 12.04 -0.76 -6.33
C THR A 121 11.17 -0.14 -5.22
N PRO A 122 11.67 0.02 -3.98
CA PRO A 122 10.92 0.69 -2.92
C PRO A 122 10.37 2.07 -3.32
N PHE A 123 11.01 2.78 -4.24
CA PHE A 123 10.55 4.09 -4.70
C PHE A 123 9.25 4.02 -5.52
N SER A 124 8.82 2.83 -5.95
CA SER A 124 7.54 2.59 -6.62
C SER A 124 6.35 2.54 -5.67
N ALA A 125 6.57 2.53 -4.35
CA ALA A 125 5.51 2.43 -3.33
C ALA A 125 4.40 3.47 -3.44
N TYR A 126 4.67 4.63 -4.07
CA TYR A 126 3.67 5.67 -4.36
C TYR A 126 3.59 6.02 -5.85
N ALA A 127 4.23 5.25 -6.73
CA ALA A 127 4.29 5.49 -8.17
C ALA A 127 3.02 4.95 -8.87
N PHE A 128 1.88 5.47 -8.43
CA PHE A 128 0.54 5.19 -8.95
C PHE A 128 0.00 6.41 -9.71
N ASN A 129 -1.16 6.25 -10.36
CA ASN A 129 -1.94 7.42 -10.73
C ASN A 129 -2.37 8.17 -9.43
N PRO A 130 -2.28 9.50 -9.36
CA PRO A 130 -2.57 10.24 -8.12
C PRO A 130 -3.97 10.02 -7.55
N ILE A 131 -4.99 9.89 -8.41
CA ILE A 131 -6.37 9.67 -7.98
C ILE A 131 -6.55 8.24 -7.47
N GLU A 132 -5.89 7.28 -8.10
CA GLU A 132 -5.87 5.89 -7.65
C GLU A 132 -5.21 5.77 -6.28
N ALA A 133 -4.04 6.38 -6.09
CA ALA A 133 -3.36 6.38 -4.79
C ALA A 133 -4.23 7.02 -3.70
N TYR A 134 -4.92 8.11 -4.02
CA TYR A 134 -5.86 8.73 -3.09
C TYR A 134 -6.97 7.74 -2.70
N ILE A 135 -7.63 7.11 -3.66
CA ILE A 135 -8.71 6.13 -3.41
C ILE A 135 -8.19 4.94 -2.61
N MET A 136 -7.04 4.37 -2.97
CA MET A 136 -6.40 3.27 -2.23
C MET A 136 -5.96 3.68 -0.83
N SER A 137 -5.73 4.97 -0.55
CA SER A 137 -5.43 5.45 0.81
C SER A 137 -6.66 5.63 1.70
N LEU A 138 -7.88 5.67 1.13
CA LEU A 138 -9.11 5.95 1.87
C LEU A 138 -9.42 4.96 2.98
N PRO A 139 -9.15 3.65 2.89
CA PRO A 139 -9.45 2.72 3.99
C PRO A 139 -8.82 3.13 5.34
N ILE A 140 -7.58 3.63 5.33
CA ILE A 140 -6.88 4.10 6.53
C ILE A 140 -7.66 5.25 7.19
N HIS A 141 -8.19 6.16 6.38
CA HIS A 141 -8.87 7.36 6.84
C HIS A 141 -10.34 7.09 7.21
N ALA A 142 -11.03 6.29 6.39
CA ALA A 142 -12.44 5.97 6.53
C ALA A 142 -12.75 5.21 7.82
N TYR A 143 -11.80 4.40 8.31
CA TYR A 143 -11.98 3.66 9.56
C TYR A 143 -12.41 4.58 10.70
N GLY A 144 -11.70 5.70 10.92
CA GLY A 144 -12.01 6.65 11.98
C GLY A 144 -13.32 7.43 11.81
N PHE A 145 -13.99 7.35 10.65
CA PHE A 145 -15.34 7.90 10.46
C PHE A 145 -16.44 6.84 10.66
N ILE A 146 -16.13 5.57 10.41
CA ILE A 146 -17.09 4.46 10.47
C ILE A 146 -17.09 3.84 11.88
N LEU A 147 -15.91 3.59 12.43
CA LEU A 147 -15.68 2.94 13.72
C LEU A 147 -14.90 3.87 14.67
N PRO A 148 -15.09 3.74 16.00
CA PRO A 148 -14.27 4.46 16.97
C PRO A 148 -12.79 4.08 16.79
N MET A 149 -11.89 5.05 16.97
CA MET A 149 -10.45 4.77 16.97
C MET A 149 -9.72 5.76 17.85
N SER A 150 -8.77 5.30 18.67
CA SER A 150 -7.97 6.22 19.46
C SER A 150 -7.04 7.01 18.55
N LYS A 151 -6.84 8.30 18.85
CA LYS A 151 -5.91 9.17 18.10
C LYS A 151 -4.49 8.58 18.08
N PHE A 152 -4.09 7.90 19.16
CA PHE A 152 -2.82 7.19 19.23
C PHE A 152 -2.76 6.02 18.24
N ALA A 153 -3.76 5.13 18.24
CA ALA A 153 -3.81 4.01 17.31
C ALA A 153 -3.84 4.49 15.86
N TYR A 154 -4.59 5.56 15.56
CA TYR A 154 -4.64 6.17 14.23
C TYR A 154 -3.25 6.59 13.74
N LEU A 155 -2.47 7.26 14.60
CA LEU A 155 -1.09 7.67 14.27
C LEU A 155 -0.17 6.46 14.03
N VAL A 156 -0.26 5.44 14.90
CA VAL A 156 0.53 4.20 14.76
C VAL A 156 0.21 3.51 13.44
N ILE A 157 -1.06 3.31 13.14
CA ILE A 157 -1.53 2.66 11.90
C ILE A 157 -1.13 3.47 10.67
N PHE A 158 -1.27 4.80 10.73
CA PHE A 158 -0.81 5.67 9.66
C PHE A 158 0.68 5.46 9.37
N LEU A 159 1.54 5.49 10.40
CA LEU A 159 2.98 5.28 10.23
C LEU A 159 3.32 3.86 9.76
N MET A 160 2.73 2.84 10.37
CA MET A 160 2.98 1.44 10.03
C MET A 160 2.57 1.14 8.59
N THR A 161 1.41 1.64 8.16
CA THR A 161 0.95 1.43 6.77
C THR A 161 1.86 2.15 5.78
N ASN A 162 2.36 3.35 6.11
CA ASN A 162 3.33 4.06 5.27
C ASN A 162 4.64 3.27 5.12
N ILE A 163 5.14 2.65 6.20
CA ILE A 163 6.35 1.81 6.17
C ILE A 163 6.08 0.52 5.37
N TRP A 164 4.95 -0.12 5.62
CA TRP A 164 4.54 -1.35 4.94
C TRP A 164 4.49 -1.19 3.42
N SER A 165 4.00 -0.05 2.93
CA SER A 165 3.99 0.25 1.49
C SER A 165 5.37 0.17 0.83
N PHE A 166 6.46 0.54 1.53
CA PHE A 166 7.81 0.39 1.01
C PHE A 166 8.28 -1.06 1.00
N LEU A 167 8.01 -1.79 2.09
CA LEU A 167 8.40 -3.20 2.24
C LEU A 167 7.74 -4.08 1.18
N LEU A 168 6.47 -3.82 0.84
CA LEU A 168 5.76 -4.52 -0.25
C LEU A 168 6.44 -4.39 -1.62
N HIS A 169 7.25 -3.34 -1.84
CA HIS A 169 7.90 -3.04 -3.10
C HIS A 169 9.43 -3.18 -3.05
N ASP A 170 9.98 -3.72 -1.96
CA ASP A 170 11.42 -3.77 -1.72
C ASP A 170 12.15 -4.95 -2.37
N SER A 171 11.45 -5.68 -3.24
CA SER A 171 11.86 -6.93 -3.90
C SER A 171 11.98 -8.17 -3.01
N GLN A 172 11.88 -8.05 -1.67
CA GLN A 172 11.86 -9.19 -0.76
C GLN A 172 10.45 -9.69 -0.49
N ASP A 173 9.44 -8.81 -0.55
CA ASP A 173 8.06 -9.26 -0.50
C ASP A 173 7.72 -10.08 -1.75
N THR A 174 7.73 -11.40 -1.58
CA THR A 174 7.50 -12.32 -2.68
C THR A 174 6.04 -12.36 -3.12
N PHE A 175 5.10 -12.03 -2.24
CA PHE A 175 3.67 -12.07 -2.51
C PHE A 175 3.24 -11.02 -3.54
N HIS A 176 3.58 -9.76 -3.30
CA HIS A 176 3.30 -8.63 -4.19
C HIS A 176 4.24 -8.63 -5.41
N THR A 177 5.47 -9.14 -5.26
CA THR A 177 6.34 -9.33 -6.45
C THR A 177 5.73 -10.32 -7.44
N VAL A 178 5.05 -11.38 -6.98
CA VAL A 178 4.28 -12.27 -7.86
C VAL A 178 3.16 -11.50 -8.55
N HIS A 179 2.45 -10.63 -7.83
CA HIS A 179 1.39 -9.79 -8.39
C HIS A 179 1.89 -8.90 -9.54
N HIS A 180 2.99 -8.16 -9.36
CA HIS A 180 3.60 -7.36 -10.43
C HIS A 180 4.03 -8.19 -11.66
N LYS A 181 4.35 -9.47 -11.47
CA LYS A 181 4.71 -10.39 -12.56
C LYS A 181 3.50 -11.08 -13.18
N ASN A 182 2.38 -11.15 -12.49
CA ASN A 182 1.13 -11.73 -12.93
C ASN A 182 -0.08 -11.06 -12.25
N VAL A 183 -0.65 -10.10 -12.97
CA VAL A 183 -1.76 -9.22 -12.52
C VAL A 183 -3.07 -9.94 -12.15
N LYS A 184 -3.13 -11.27 -12.30
CA LYS A 184 -4.33 -12.07 -11.97
C LYS A 184 -4.37 -12.57 -10.53
N PHE A 185 -3.28 -12.44 -9.77
CA PHE A 185 -3.13 -13.08 -8.46
C PHE A 185 -2.59 -12.12 -7.41
N ASN A 186 -2.77 -12.45 -6.14
CA ASN A 186 -2.15 -11.80 -4.98
C ASN A 186 -2.50 -10.31 -4.84
N PHE A 187 -3.78 -10.00 -4.66
CA PHE A 187 -4.27 -8.62 -4.52
C PHE A 187 -4.22 -8.09 -3.08
N GLY A 188 -4.10 -8.96 -2.07
CA GLY A 188 -4.07 -8.60 -0.66
C GLY A 188 -2.92 -7.67 -0.29
N GLN A 189 -3.10 -6.88 0.77
CA GLN A 189 -2.09 -5.93 1.24
C GLN A 189 -1.29 -6.49 2.42
N PHE A 190 -1.95 -6.95 3.49
CA PHE A 190 -1.29 -7.47 4.68
C PHE A 190 -1.37 -8.99 4.77
N LEU A 191 -2.53 -9.59 4.45
CA LEU A 191 -2.75 -11.03 4.52
C LEU A 191 -3.16 -11.61 3.16
N PRO A 192 -2.80 -12.89 2.89
CA PRO A 192 -3.28 -13.62 1.71
C PRO A 192 -4.74 -14.11 1.84
N LEU A 193 -5.41 -13.81 2.96
CA LEU A 193 -6.71 -14.39 3.33
C LEU A 193 -7.75 -14.24 2.22
N TRP A 194 -7.96 -13.03 1.72
CA TRP A 194 -8.96 -12.78 0.68
C TRP A 194 -8.58 -13.43 -0.66
N ASP A 195 -7.30 -13.48 -1.00
CA ASP A 195 -6.83 -14.20 -2.18
C ASP A 195 -7.10 -15.70 -2.08
N GLN A 196 -6.93 -16.29 -0.89
CA GLN A 196 -7.25 -17.70 -0.65
C GLN A 196 -8.76 -17.95 -0.76
N LEU A 197 -9.57 -17.09 -0.14
CA LEU A 197 -11.04 -17.23 -0.15
C LEU A 197 -11.65 -17.02 -1.54
N ALA A 198 -11.13 -16.08 -2.33
CA ALA A 198 -11.66 -15.74 -3.64
C ALA A 198 -10.87 -16.38 -4.80
N GLY A 199 -9.99 -17.34 -4.51
CA GLY A 199 -9.30 -18.15 -5.51
C GLY A 199 -8.28 -17.39 -6.37
N THR A 200 -7.68 -16.32 -5.85
CA THR A 200 -6.60 -15.55 -6.51
C THR A 200 -5.26 -15.63 -5.80
N HIS A 201 -5.10 -16.59 -4.91
CA HIS A 201 -3.81 -16.86 -4.28
C HIS A 201 -2.88 -17.62 -5.23
N GLN A 202 -1.69 -17.07 -5.46
CA GLN A 202 -0.58 -17.74 -6.12
C GLN A 202 0.60 -17.83 -5.15
N ASP A 203 0.96 -19.07 -4.81
CA ASP A 203 2.11 -19.34 -3.95
C ASP A 203 3.42 -18.83 -4.59
N PRO A 204 4.20 -17.97 -3.90
CA PRO A 204 5.43 -17.42 -4.47
C PRO A 204 6.53 -18.45 -4.69
N VAL A 205 6.69 -19.44 -3.80
CA VAL A 205 7.73 -20.47 -3.93
C VAL A 205 7.49 -21.30 -5.20
N TYR A 206 6.25 -21.69 -5.44
CA TYR A 206 5.85 -22.39 -6.66
C TYR A 206 5.99 -21.51 -7.92
N PHE A 207 5.60 -20.24 -7.83
CA PHE A 207 5.68 -19.31 -8.96
C PHE A 207 7.12 -19.08 -9.44
N PHE A 208 8.07 -18.92 -8.51
CA PHE A 208 9.46 -18.68 -8.87
C PHE A 208 10.24 -19.95 -9.23
N SER A 209 9.87 -21.11 -8.66
CA SER A 209 10.51 -22.39 -9.00
C SER A 209 10.09 -22.93 -10.38
N SER A 210 8.82 -22.75 -10.77
CA SER A 210 8.32 -23.16 -12.09
C SER A 210 8.98 -22.40 -13.25
N LYS A 211 9.30 -21.11 -13.07
CA LYS A 211 10.02 -20.32 -14.08
C LYS A 211 11.49 -20.68 -14.25
N LYS A 212 12.15 -21.25 -13.23
CA LYS A 212 13.53 -21.75 -13.36
C LYS A 212 13.62 -23.02 -14.21
N ARG A 213 12.52 -23.74 -14.40
CA ARG A 213 12.46 -24.97 -15.22
C ARG A 213 12.12 -24.72 -16.69
N SER A 214 11.71 -23.50 -17.04
CA SER A 214 11.31 -23.11 -18.40
C SER A 214 12.38 -22.30 -19.15
N VAL A 215 13.64 -22.37 -18.70
CA VAL A 215 14.80 -21.74 -19.33
C VAL A 215 15.84 -22.82 -19.61
#